data_AF-A0A4V5NSN4-F1
#
_entry.id   AF-A0A4V5NSN4-F1
#
_cell.length_a   1.000
_cell.length_b   1.000
_cell.length_c   1.000
_cell.angle_alpha   90.00
_cell.angle_beta   90.00
_cell.angle_gamma   90.00
#
_symmetry.space_group_name_H-M   'P 1'
#
loop_
_entity.id
_entity.type
_entity.pdbx_description
1 polymer ?
#
loop_
_entity_poly.entity_id
_entity_poly.type
_entity_poly.pdbx_seq_one_letter_code
_entity_poly.pdbx_strand_id
1 'polypeptide(L)'
;MASIIQEIGTPLQLAALFLLLVFGVLRLLVRSGKWTPSAAINRLVINRIFQTAIIALVLGVLSSTLGPSFNRWMNSSEVFHGAVLSTTGDPIAGATVNLITIATVSTNGVGQFDITVPQDRMQKEYKLQVKAPGYETPDVMTKSAAEMQNVEIRLQPAPPELVKTLGPPLYIGQYFGNPFALVSLRVENAGASLTTINEIRATLVTKDASFVLSPAFWTIVNPFGPFAPVTGPFPILAGARLDLRVFLMPGMNFASLYSKVGALPEYKLQPPCVQKFNGSVDPMSDDAYAISKAFAEEHFAWREGEWHLKIDVVAENQAKTFHRDFSLSSGEVDRLRASIALLKQCLSANTAAPLAQDKGMANFLEK
;
A
#
# COMPACT_ATOMS: atom_id res chain seq x y z
N MET A 1 -48.38 33.32 19.59
CA MET A 1 -47.39 34.42 19.63
C MET A 1 -46.21 34.23 18.66
N ALA A 2 -45.94 33.02 18.15
CA ALA A 2 -44.86 32.79 17.19
C ALA A 2 -45.12 33.28 15.74
N SER A 3 -46.37 33.53 15.33
CA SER A 3 -46.68 33.91 13.94
C SER A 3 -46.42 35.38 13.60
N ILE A 4 -46.47 36.29 14.60
CA ILE A 4 -46.27 37.73 14.36
C ILE A 4 -44.80 38.05 14.05
N ILE A 5 -43.86 37.26 14.56
CA ILE A 5 -42.41 37.49 14.36
C ILE A 5 -41.97 37.03 12.97
N GLN A 6 -42.66 36.05 12.36
CA GLN A 6 -42.31 35.52 11.03
C GLN A 6 -42.83 36.38 9.85
N GLU A 7 -43.81 37.25 10.05
CA GLU A 7 -44.34 38.15 9.00
C GLU A 7 -43.63 39.51 8.92
N ILE A 8 -42.64 39.78 9.79
CA ILE A 8 -41.86 41.02 9.78
C ILE A 8 -40.70 40.88 8.79
N GLY A 9 -41.00 41.03 7.51
CA GLY A 9 -40.02 40.90 6.43
C GLY A 9 -39.24 42.20 6.14
N THR A 10 -39.70 43.34 6.67
CA THR A 10 -39.12 44.66 6.36
C THR A 10 -38.75 45.46 7.62
N PRO A 11 -37.65 46.23 7.60
CA PRO A 11 -37.25 47.11 8.70
C PRO A 11 -38.36 48.10 9.12
N LEU A 12 -39.23 48.49 8.18
CA LEU A 12 -40.35 49.39 8.41
C LEU A 12 -41.43 48.75 9.30
N GLN A 13 -41.74 47.46 9.08
CA GLN A 13 -42.70 46.71 9.89
C GLN A 13 -42.20 46.51 11.32
N LEU A 14 -40.89 46.33 11.50
CA LEU A 14 -40.27 46.17 12.82
C LEU A 14 -40.29 47.48 13.62
N ALA A 15 -40.04 48.62 12.94
CA ALA A 15 -40.19 49.95 13.53
C ALA A 15 -41.65 50.27 13.91
N ALA A 16 -42.62 49.90 13.06
CA ALA A 16 -44.04 50.05 13.35
C ALA A 16 -44.49 49.20 14.54
N LEU A 17 -44.02 47.95 14.63
CA LEU A 17 -44.28 47.06 15.77
C LEU A 17 -43.70 47.63 17.08
N PHE A 18 -42.48 48.16 17.03
CA PHE A 18 -41.83 48.80 18.18
C PHE A 18 -42.62 50.02 18.66
N LEU A 19 -43.05 50.89 17.75
CA LEU A 19 -43.87 52.06 18.09
C LEU A 19 -45.23 51.65 18.69
N LEU A 20 -45.86 50.59 18.16
CA LEU A 20 -47.10 50.03 18.72
C LEU A 20 -46.90 49.48 20.13
N LEU A 21 -45.79 48.78 20.39
CA LEU A 21 -45.44 48.25 21.72
C LEU A 21 -45.22 49.38 22.73
N VAL A 22 -44.43 50.39 22.33
CA VAL A 22 -44.15 51.57 23.14
C VAL A 22 -45.46 52.32 23.46
N PHE A 23 -46.32 52.51 22.47
CA PHE A 23 -47.62 53.16 22.66
C PHE A 23 -48.54 52.35 23.57
N GLY A 24 -48.54 51.01 23.42
CA GLY A 24 -49.29 50.09 24.28
C GLY A 24 -48.86 50.17 25.74
N VAL A 25 -47.55 50.17 26.02
CA VAL A 25 -46.99 50.29 27.37
C VAL A 25 -47.29 51.66 27.98
N LEU A 26 -47.14 52.74 27.21
CA LEU A 26 -47.50 54.10 27.64
C LEU A 26 -48.98 54.21 28.01
N ARG A 27 -49.87 53.64 27.19
CA ARG A 27 -51.32 53.65 27.45
C ARG A 27 -51.68 52.86 28.72
N LEU A 28 -50.98 51.75 28.99
CA LEU A 28 -51.17 50.92 30.18
C LEU A 28 -50.69 51.65 31.45
N LEU A 29 -49.55 52.32 31.38
CA LEU A 29 -48.99 53.11 32.48
C LEU A 29 -49.90 54.30 32.84
N VAL A 30 -50.42 55.02 31.83
CA VAL A 30 -51.36 56.12 32.03
C VAL A 30 -52.67 55.64 32.67
N ARG A 31 -53.23 54.50 32.21
CA ARG A 31 -54.45 53.92 32.80
C ARG A 31 -54.28 53.42 34.23
N SER A 32 -53.07 53.00 34.61
CA SER A 32 -52.79 52.48 35.96
C SER A 32 -52.74 53.55 37.05
N GLY A 33 -52.89 54.84 36.71
CA GLY A 33 -52.88 55.96 37.66
C GLY A 33 -51.52 56.25 38.31
N LYS A 34 -50.48 55.45 38.01
CA LYS A 34 -49.12 55.59 38.56
C LYS A 34 -48.26 56.65 37.86
N TRP A 35 -48.83 57.40 36.92
CA TRP A 35 -48.10 58.39 36.14
C TRP A 35 -48.60 59.79 36.44
N THR A 36 -47.90 60.51 37.32
CA THR A 36 -48.06 61.96 37.52
C THR A 36 -47.19 62.67 36.49
N PRO A 37 -47.77 63.35 35.48
CA PRO A 37 -47.00 63.94 34.40
C PRO A 37 -46.29 65.20 34.90
N SER A 38 -44.97 65.12 35.09
CA SER A 38 -44.12 66.31 35.10
C SER A 38 -43.57 66.53 33.69
N ALA A 39 -43.55 67.78 33.23
CA ALA A 39 -43.08 68.13 31.89
C ALA A 39 -41.62 67.68 31.63
N ALA A 40 -40.82 67.52 32.68
CA ALA A 40 -39.44 67.05 32.62
C ALA A 40 -39.33 65.55 32.33
N ILE A 41 -40.18 64.71 32.94
CA ILE A 41 -40.15 63.26 32.74
C ILE A 41 -40.66 62.90 31.34
N ASN A 42 -41.70 63.59 30.85
CA ASN A 42 -42.23 63.37 29.50
C ASN A 42 -41.20 63.69 28.41
N ARG A 43 -40.42 64.77 28.55
CA ARG A 43 -39.33 65.08 27.60
C ARG A 43 -38.23 64.03 27.59
N LEU A 44 -37.87 63.49 28.76
CA LEU A 44 -36.76 62.53 28.89
C LEU A 44 -37.13 61.16 28.33
N VAL A 45 -38.38 60.71 28.55
CA VAL A 45 -38.91 59.47 27.99
C VAL A 45 -39.07 59.56 26.47
N ILE A 46 -39.62 60.67 25.96
CA ILE A 46 -39.76 60.89 24.52
C ILE A 46 -38.38 60.93 23.84
N ASN A 47 -37.40 61.64 24.40
CA ASN A 47 -36.05 61.68 23.82
C ASN A 47 -35.36 60.30 23.82
N ARG A 48 -35.50 59.50 24.88
CA ARG A 48 -34.89 58.17 24.96
C ARG A 48 -35.51 57.19 23.96
N ILE A 49 -36.84 57.22 23.80
CA ILE A 49 -37.56 56.41 22.81
C ILE A 49 -37.18 56.83 21.39
N PHE A 50 -37.09 58.14 21.13
CA PHE A 50 -36.71 58.66 19.82
C PHE A 50 -35.26 58.30 19.48
N GLN A 51 -34.33 58.39 20.43
CA GLN A 51 -32.94 57.96 20.25
C GLN A 51 -32.82 56.47 19.95
N THR A 52 -33.54 55.61 20.68
CA THR A 52 -33.51 54.16 20.42
C THR A 52 -34.16 53.80 19.08
N ALA A 53 -35.25 54.48 18.70
CA ALA A 53 -35.86 54.32 17.38
C ALA A 53 -34.92 54.76 16.24
N ILE A 54 -34.19 55.87 16.40
CA ILE A 54 -33.20 56.33 15.42
C ILE A 54 -32.05 55.32 15.31
N ILE A 55 -31.51 54.82 16.42
CA ILE A 55 -30.42 53.82 16.38
C ILE A 55 -30.88 52.54 15.67
N ALA A 56 -32.09 52.06 15.97
CA ALA A 56 -32.67 50.89 15.30
C ALA A 56 -32.91 51.13 13.80
N LEU A 57 -33.37 52.34 13.42
CA LEU A 57 -33.55 52.73 12.03
C LEU A 57 -32.21 52.82 11.29
N VAL A 58 -31.19 53.42 11.90
CA VAL A 58 -29.84 53.54 11.32
C VAL A 58 -29.20 52.16 11.12
N LEU A 59 -29.30 51.27 12.10
CA LEU A 59 -28.81 49.89 11.95
C LEU A 59 -29.61 49.10 10.90
N GLY A 60 -30.93 49.29 10.83
CA GLY A 60 -31.79 48.67 9.83
C GLY A 60 -31.48 49.13 8.40
N VAL A 61 -31.27 50.43 8.19
CA VAL A 61 -30.95 51.01 6.88
C VAL A 61 -29.52 50.65 6.44
N LEU A 62 -28.53 50.73 7.34
CA LEU A 62 -27.14 50.35 7.05
C LEU A 62 -26.96 48.85 6.78
N SER A 63 -27.81 47.98 7.34
CA SER A 63 -27.73 46.54 7.10
C SER A 63 -28.01 46.15 5.63
N SER A 64 -28.92 46.85 4.96
CA SER A 64 -29.28 46.56 3.56
C SER A 64 -28.23 47.00 2.54
N THR A 65 -27.42 48.02 2.85
CA THR A 65 -26.37 48.53 1.96
C THR A 65 -25.03 47.87 2.21
N LEU A 66 -24.73 47.46 3.46
CA LEU A 66 -23.52 46.72 3.79
C LEU A 66 -23.68 45.20 3.59
N GLY A 67 -24.89 44.66 3.60
CA GLY A 67 -25.15 43.21 3.48
C GLY A 67 -24.43 42.53 2.30
N PRO A 68 -24.52 43.03 1.05
CA PRO A 68 -23.83 42.42 -0.08
C PRO A 68 -22.30 42.50 0.02
N SER A 69 -21.77 43.62 0.52
CA SER A 69 -20.33 43.84 0.68
C SER A 69 -19.75 43.02 1.83
N PHE A 70 -20.48 42.88 2.93
CA PHE A 70 -20.11 42.07 4.08
C PHE A 70 -20.20 40.57 3.75
N ASN A 71 -21.19 40.16 2.95
CA ASN A 71 -21.30 38.78 2.47
C ASN A 71 -20.20 38.44 1.45
N ARG A 72 -19.80 39.40 0.60
CA ARG A 72 -18.65 39.24 -0.33
C ARG A 72 -17.30 39.28 0.40
N TRP A 73 -17.22 40.00 1.53
CA TRP A 73 -16.05 40.02 2.40
C TRP A 73 -15.95 38.79 3.30
N MET A 74 -17.07 38.19 3.74
CA MET A 74 -17.06 36.95 4.53
C MET A 74 -16.97 35.69 3.66
N ASN A 75 -17.35 35.75 2.38
CA ASN A 75 -17.30 34.62 1.44
C ASN A 75 -16.26 34.81 0.32
N SER A 76 -15.23 35.63 0.54
CA SER A 76 -14.15 35.67 -0.44
C SER A 76 -13.38 34.34 -0.39
N SER A 77 -13.07 33.77 -1.54
CA SER A 77 -12.29 32.54 -1.66
C SER A 77 -11.09 32.83 -2.55
N GLU A 78 -9.91 32.38 -2.14
CA GLU A 78 -8.72 32.45 -2.97
C GLU A 78 -8.62 31.17 -3.80
N VAL A 79 -8.19 31.30 -5.06
CA VAL A 79 -8.00 30.14 -5.94
C VAL A 79 -6.51 29.97 -6.17
N PHE A 80 -5.99 28.80 -5.81
CA PHE A 80 -4.62 28.40 -6.07
C PHE A 80 -4.57 27.59 -7.35
N HIS A 81 -3.68 28.01 -8.25
CA HIS A 81 -3.51 27.42 -9.57
C HIS A 81 -2.12 26.76 -9.66
N GLY A 82 -2.05 25.62 -10.33
CA GLY A 82 -0.78 24.97 -10.57
C GLY A 82 -0.82 23.90 -11.65
N ALA A 83 0.36 23.36 -11.96
CA ALA A 83 0.55 22.29 -12.92
C ALA A 83 1.46 21.20 -12.36
N VAL A 84 1.13 19.95 -12.67
CA VAL A 84 1.95 18.77 -12.38
C VAL A 84 2.50 18.25 -13.70
N LEU A 85 3.82 18.31 -13.82
CA LEU A 85 4.58 17.94 -15.01
C LEU A 85 5.55 16.80 -14.66
N SER A 86 5.99 16.08 -15.67
CA SER A 86 7.15 15.20 -15.55
C SER A 86 8.45 16.01 -15.52
N THR A 87 9.56 15.37 -15.15
CA THR A 87 10.90 16.00 -15.24
C THR A 87 11.29 16.39 -16.67
N THR A 88 10.72 15.75 -17.70
CA THR A 88 10.88 16.09 -19.12
C THR A 88 9.99 17.25 -19.59
N GLY A 89 9.04 17.69 -18.77
CA GLY A 89 8.11 18.78 -19.06
C GLY A 89 6.75 18.34 -19.61
N ASP A 90 6.53 17.04 -19.81
CA ASP A 90 5.25 16.52 -20.27
C ASP A 90 4.17 16.63 -19.18
N PRO A 91 2.94 17.06 -19.49
CA PRO A 91 1.88 17.22 -18.51
C PRO A 91 1.38 15.86 -17.98
N ILE A 92 1.10 15.79 -16.66
CA ILE A 92 0.62 14.57 -16.01
C ILE A 92 -0.87 14.72 -15.68
N ALA A 93 -1.72 14.06 -16.47
CA ALA A 93 -3.16 14.02 -16.24
C ALA A 93 -3.56 13.04 -15.12
N GLY A 94 -4.59 13.37 -14.35
CA GLY A 94 -5.11 12.50 -13.27
C GLY A 94 -4.21 12.39 -12.03
N ALA A 95 -3.17 13.22 -11.92
CA ALA A 95 -2.38 13.32 -10.70
C ALA A 95 -3.25 13.87 -9.56
N THR A 96 -3.19 13.24 -8.39
CA THR A 96 -3.90 13.68 -7.19
C THR A 96 -3.05 14.70 -6.45
N VAL A 97 -3.57 15.91 -6.29
CA VAL A 97 -2.96 17.00 -5.53
C VAL A 97 -3.76 17.22 -4.26
N ASN A 98 -3.12 16.98 -3.12
CA ASN A 98 -3.71 17.11 -1.81
C ASN A 98 -3.11 18.32 -1.08
N LEU A 99 -3.93 19.33 -0.86
CA LEU A 99 -3.66 20.43 0.05
C LEU A 99 -4.11 20.00 1.44
N ILE A 100 -3.17 19.53 2.26
CA ILE A 100 -3.46 18.80 3.50
C ILE A 100 -4.36 19.65 4.40
N THR A 101 -5.42 19.02 4.94
CA THR A 101 -6.50 19.62 5.75
C THR A 101 -7.51 20.52 5.03
N ILE A 102 -7.32 20.83 3.74
CA ILE A 102 -8.18 21.76 3.00
C ILE A 102 -8.96 21.04 1.90
N ALA A 103 -8.27 20.50 0.90
CA ALA A 103 -8.90 19.94 -0.28
C ALA A 103 -7.99 18.93 -1.00
N THR A 104 -8.61 18.02 -1.74
CA THR A 104 -7.92 17.12 -2.66
C THR A 104 -8.56 17.26 -4.04
N VAL A 105 -7.73 17.48 -5.05
CA VAL A 105 -8.16 17.66 -6.44
C VAL A 105 -7.33 16.77 -7.37
N SER A 106 -7.82 16.54 -8.58
CA SER A 106 -7.08 15.81 -9.62
C SER A 106 -6.73 16.76 -10.77
N THR A 107 -5.57 16.55 -11.38
CA THR A 107 -5.15 17.32 -12.55
C THR A 107 -5.99 16.96 -13.78
N ASN A 108 -6.23 17.96 -14.62
CA ASN A 108 -6.95 17.82 -15.89
C ASN A 108 -6.04 17.21 -16.99
N GLY A 109 -6.55 17.11 -18.23
CA GLY A 109 -5.83 16.53 -19.37
C GLY A 109 -4.54 17.27 -19.77
N VAL A 110 -4.33 18.49 -19.31
CA VAL A 110 -3.11 19.28 -19.52
C VAL A 110 -2.26 19.39 -18.25
N GLY A 111 -2.54 18.56 -17.24
CA GLY A 111 -1.76 18.50 -16.00
C GLY A 111 -2.01 19.64 -15.02
N GLN A 112 -3.02 20.49 -15.26
CA GLN A 112 -3.34 21.63 -14.39
C GLN A 112 -4.34 21.27 -13.29
N PHE A 113 -4.26 21.95 -12.15
CA PHE A 113 -5.19 21.84 -11.04
C PHE A 113 -5.53 23.21 -10.46
N ASP A 114 -6.76 23.33 -9.96
CA ASP A 114 -7.26 24.52 -9.27
C ASP A 114 -7.82 24.11 -7.90
N ILE A 115 -7.37 24.76 -6.84
CA ILE A 115 -7.86 24.54 -5.47
C ILE A 115 -8.44 25.84 -4.94
N THR A 116 -9.74 25.85 -4.64
CA THR A 116 -10.39 26.97 -3.99
C THR A 116 -10.24 26.85 -2.47
N VAL A 117 -9.59 27.83 -1.84
CA VAL A 117 -9.40 27.93 -0.40
C VAL A 117 -10.37 28.98 0.18
N PRO A 118 -11.30 28.56 1.04
CA PRO A 118 -12.13 29.47 1.80
C PRO A 118 -11.30 30.40 2.70
N GLN A 119 -11.68 31.67 2.82
CA GLN A 119 -10.93 32.65 3.61
C GLN A 119 -10.75 32.26 5.08
N ASP A 120 -11.72 31.55 5.69
CA ASP A 120 -11.63 31.03 7.06
C ASP A 120 -10.57 29.93 7.24
N ARG A 121 -10.06 29.36 6.14
CA ARG A 121 -9.00 28.35 6.12
C ARG A 121 -7.68 28.87 5.51
N MET A 122 -7.57 30.17 5.29
CA MET A 122 -6.34 30.77 4.77
C MET A 122 -5.22 30.66 5.79
N GLN A 123 -4.11 30.06 5.37
CA GLN A 123 -2.89 29.89 6.15
C GLN A 123 -1.74 30.65 5.50
N LYS A 124 -0.72 31.00 6.29
CA LYS A 124 0.51 31.62 5.77
C LYS A 124 1.33 30.63 4.95
N GLU A 125 1.26 29.36 5.32
CA GLU A 125 1.95 28.25 4.70
C GLU A 125 0.99 27.08 4.53
N TYR A 126 1.15 26.35 3.44
CA TYR A 126 0.37 25.18 3.10
C TYR A 126 1.26 23.98 2.85
N LYS A 127 0.75 22.81 3.22
CA LYS A 127 1.40 21.53 2.94
C LYS A 127 0.74 20.85 1.75
N LEU A 128 1.53 20.55 0.74
CA LEU A 128 1.08 19.96 -0.50
C LEU A 128 1.69 18.56 -0.66
N GLN A 129 0.84 17.58 -0.94
CA GLN A 129 1.26 16.24 -1.30
C GLN A 129 0.70 15.90 -2.68
N VAL A 130 1.56 15.43 -3.58
CA VAL A 130 1.15 15.05 -4.94
C VAL A 130 1.45 13.57 -5.17
N LYS A 131 0.51 12.88 -5.82
CA LYS A 131 0.65 11.46 -6.20
C LYS A 131 0.14 11.27 -7.62
N ALA A 132 0.93 10.62 -8.46
CA ALA A 132 0.50 10.25 -9.80
C ALA A 132 0.90 8.78 -10.09
N PRO A 133 0.02 7.97 -10.70
CA PRO A 133 0.37 6.61 -11.10
C PRO A 133 1.58 6.61 -12.05
N GLY A 134 2.56 5.74 -11.81
CA GLY A 134 3.77 5.65 -12.63
C GLY A 134 4.86 6.69 -12.32
N TYR A 135 4.66 7.51 -11.28
CA TYR A 135 5.64 8.50 -10.81
C TYR A 135 6.01 8.28 -9.35
N GLU A 136 7.20 8.69 -8.96
CA GLU A 136 7.62 8.71 -7.56
C GLU A 136 6.73 9.68 -6.76
N THR A 137 6.46 9.34 -5.49
CA THR A 137 5.73 10.23 -4.58
C THR A 137 6.73 11.14 -3.87
N PRO A 138 6.77 12.45 -4.18
CA PRO A 138 7.65 13.37 -3.49
C PRO A 138 7.25 13.53 -2.02
N ASP A 139 8.20 13.97 -1.20
CA ASP A 139 7.93 14.40 0.16
C ASP A 139 6.91 15.55 0.20
N VAL A 140 6.27 15.71 1.35
CA VAL A 140 5.29 16.79 1.56
C VAL A 140 5.99 18.15 1.42
N MET A 141 5.60 18.90 0.40
CA MET A 141 6.14 20.24 0.13
C MET A 141 5.44 21.26 1.03
N THR A 142 6.21 22.20 1.58
CA THR A 142 5.64 23.36 2.29
C THR A 142 5.81 24.60 1.41
N LYS A 143 4.71 25.32 1.18
CA LYS A 143 4.65 26.49 0.29
C LYS A 143 3.93 27.64 0.97
N SER A 144 4.44 28.85 0.82
CA SER A 144 3.74 30.06 1.29
C SER A 144 2.51 30.36 0.44
N ALA A 145 1.56 31.13 0.97
CA ALA A 145 0.37 31.55 0.23
C ALA A 145 0.71 32.25 -1.11
N ALA A 146 1.78 33.04 -1.15
CA ALA A 146 2.23 33.71 -2.38
C ALA A 146 2.75 32.72 -3.44
N GLU A 147 3.48 31.68 -3.02
CA GLU A 147 3.95 30.64 -3.94
C GLU A 147 2.81 29.77 -4.48
N MET A 148 1.70 29.65 -3.74
CA MET A 148 0.54 28.86 -4.13
C MET A 148 -0.25 29.45 -5.32
N GLN A 149 0.02 30.70 -5.71
CA GLN A 149 -0.69 31.33 -6.82
C GLN A 149 -0.29 30.78 -8.20
N ASN A 150 0.91 30.20 -8.35
CA ASN A 150 1.37 29.53 -9.57
C ASN A 150 2.40 28.45 -9.23
N VAL A 151 1.93 27.27 -8.84
CA VAL A 151 2.81 26.15 -8.46
C VAL A 151 3.09 25.25 -9.67
N GLU A 152 4.36 25.06 -10.00
CA GLU A 152 4.79 23.99 -10.90
C GLU A 152 5.42 22.86 -10.08
N ILE A 153 4.97 21.63 -10.31
CA ILE A 153 5.41 20.44 -9.58
C ILE A 153 5.95 19.45 -10.60
N ARG A 154 7.23 19.10 -10.47
CA ARG A 154 7.87 18.12 -11.35
C ARG A 154 7.98 16.78 -10.66
N LEU A 155 7.40 15.75 -11.26
CA LEU A 155 7.47 14.39 -10.77
C LEU A 155 8.46 13.58 -11.60
N GLN A 156 9.29 12.82 -10.90
CA GLN A 156 10.19 11.86 -11.53
C GLN A 156 9.42 10.57 -11.85
N PRO A 157 9.54 10.02 -13.07
CA PRO A 157 8.94 8.71 -13.37
C PRO A 157 9.43 7.66 -12.37
N ALA A 158 8.50 6.86 -11.84
CA ALA A 158 8.87 5.76 -10.97
C ALA A 158 9.70 4.76 -11.80
N PRO A 159 10.77 4.19 -11.23
CA PRO A 159 11.50 3.14 -11.91
C PRO A 159 10.53 1.98 -12.21
N PRO A 160 10.59 1.38 -13.42
CA PRO A 160 9.67 0.33 -13.81
C PRO A 160 9.74 -0.81 -12.80
N GLU A 161 8.59 -1.26 -12.32
CA GLU A 161 8.53 -2.36 -11.35
C GLU A 161 9.05 -3.66 -12.00
N LEU A 162 10.15 -4.19 -11.47
CA LEU A 162 10.91 -5.27 -12.10
C LEU A 162 10.29 -6.65 -11.87
N VAL A 163 9.73 -6.89 -10.69
CA VAL A 163 9.14 -8.18 -10.33
C VAL A 163 7.63 -8.01 -10.29
N LYS A 164 6.92 -8.55 -11.27
CA LYS A 164 5.50 -8.27 -11.44
C LYS A 164 4.64 -9.13 -10.54
N THR A 165 4.84 -10.45 -10.59
CA THR A 165 3.93 -11.40 -9.95
C THR A 165 4.66 -12.66 -9.49
N LEU A 166 4.15 -13.27 -8.42
CA LEU A 166 4.43 -14.64 -8.04
C LEU A 166 3.40 -15.52 -8.76
N GLY A 167 3.81 -16.23 -9.81
CA GLY A 167 2.94 -17.10 -10.59
C GLY A 167 2.60 -18.40 -9.85
N PRO A 168 1.37 -18.92 -9.99
CA PRO A 168 1.08 -20.31 -9.63
C PRO A 168 1.76 -21.28 -10.64
N PRO A 169 2.03 -22.53 -10.24
CA PRO A 169 1.77 -23.13 -8.92
C PRO A 169 2.90 -22.91 -7.92
N LEU A 170 2.60 -22.97 -6.61
CA LEU A 170 3.62 -23.21 -5.58
C LEU A 170 3.84 -24.72 -5.50
N TYR A 171 5.09 -25.17 -5.57
CA TYR A 171 5.42 -26.56 -5.26
C TYR A 171 6.21 -26.63 -3.97
N ILE A 172 5.85 -27.55 -3.09
CA ILE A 172 6.60 -27.82 -1.86
C ILE A 172 7.11 -29.25 -1.87
N GLY A 173 8.20 -29.51 -1.16
CA GLY A 173 8.77 -30.84 -1.02
C GLY A 173 9.80 -30.92 0.09
N GLN A 174 10.54 -32.04 0.14
CA GLN A 174 11.65 -32.19 1.08
C GLN A 174 12.95 -32.63 0.39
N TYR A 175 14.07 -32.15 0.92
CA TYR A 175 15.42 -32.57 0.53
C TYR A 175 16.19 -33.05 1.76
N PHE A 176 16.30 -34.38 1.91
CA PHE A 176 16.83 -35.04 3.11
C PHE A 176 16.18 -34.50 4.40
N GLY A 177 14.84 -34.48 4.43
CA GLY A 177 14.03 -33.98 5.54
C GLY A 177 13.71 -32.49 5.46
N ASN A 178 14.58 -31.70 4.82
CA ASN A 178 14.47 -30.25 4.84
C ASN A 178 13.39 -29.73 3.93
N PRO A 179 12.56 -28.80 4.39
CA PRO A 179 11.50 -28.25 3.57
C PRO A 179 12.12 -27.44 2.43
N PHE A 180 11.53 -27.49 1.26
CA PHE A 180 11.83 -26.53 0.21
C PHE A 180 10.54 -26.04 -0.44
N ALA A 181 10.62 -24.87 -1.07
CA ALA A 181 9.57 -24.31 -1.91
C ALA A 181 10.14 -24.03 -3.31
N LEU A 182 9.43 -24.45 -4.35
CA LEU A 182 9.71 -24.11 -5.73
C LEU A 182 8.62 -23.14 -6.21
N VAL A 183 9.04 -21.94 -6.54
CA VAL A 183 8.15 -20.82 -6.86
C VAL A 183 8.40 -20.29 -8.26
N SER A 184 7.37 -19.77 -8.92
CA SER A 184 7.50 -19.11 -10.21
C SER A 184 7.40 -17.59 -10.05
N LEU A 185 8.43 -16.84 -10.45
CA LEU A 185 8.45 -15.39 -10.42
C LEU A 185 8.41 -14.85 -11.85
N ARG A 186 7.46 -13.97 -12.15
CA ARG A 186 7.47 -13.20 -13.40
C ARG A 186 8.23 -11.91 -13.20
N VAL A 187 9.29 -11.76 -13.97
CA VAL A 187 10.20 -10.61 -13.96
C VAL A 187 10.11 -9.91 -15.30
N GLU A 188 9.97 -8.60 -15.27
CA GLU A 188 9.84 -7.76 -16.46
C GLU A 188 10.66 -6.49 -16.27
N ASN A 189 11.73 -6.34 -17.05
CA ASN A 189 12.49 -5.10 -17.11
C ASN A 189 11.99 -4.28 -18.30
N ALA A 190 10.98 -3.44 -18.05
CA ALA A 190 10.47 -2.48 -19.03
C ALA A 190 11.38 -1.24 -19.20
N GLY A 191 12.50 -1.17 -18.46
CA GLY A 191 13.47 -0.09 -18.55
C GLY A 191 14.37 -0.20 -19.78
N ALA A 192 15.13 0.87 -20.02
CA ALA A 192 16.08 0.97 -21.13
C ALA A 192 17.48 0.42 -20.80
N SER A 193 17.76 0.10 -19.53
CA SER A 193 19.06 -0.35 -19.04
C SER A 193 18.99 -1.75 -18.44
N LEU A 194 20.15 -2.40 -18.35
CA LEU A 194 20.33 -3.60 -17.55
C LEU A 194 19.93 -3.33 -16.09
N THR A 195 19.36 -4.33 -15.44
CA THR A 195 19.01 -4.30 -14.02
C THR A 195 19.34 -5.62 -13.37
N THR A 196 19.58 -5.67 -12.06
CA THR A 196 19.88 -6.92 -11.34
C THR A 196 18.87 -7.25 -10.25
N ILE A 197 18.51 -8.52 -10.13
CA ILE A 197 17.94 -9.06 -8.87
C ILE A 197 19.12 -9.32 -7.95
N ASN A 198 19.21 -8.55 -6.87
CA ASN A 198 20.31 -8.60 -5.92
C ASN A 198 20.09 -9.69 -4.87
N GLU A 199 18.84 -9.85 -4.43
CA GLU A 199 18.49 -10.80 -3.39
C GLU A 199 17.11 -11.40 -3.65
N ILE A 200 16.99 -12.70 -3.40
CA ILE A 200 15.70 -13.37 -3.18
C ILE A 200 15.86 -14.08 -1.84
N ARG A 201 14.93 -13.84 -0.92
CA ARG A 201 14.86 -14.51 0.37
C ARG A 201 13.42 -14.91 0.61
N ALA A 202 13.20 -16.06 1.24
CA ALA A 202 11.87 -16.39 1.71
C ALA A 202 11.87 -16.78 3.18
N THR A 203 10.72 -16.61 3.82
CA THR A 203 10.45 -17.10 5.16
C THR A 203 9.23 -18.00 5.08
N LEU A 204 9.38 -19.24 5.52
CA LEU A 204 8.31 -20.22 5.60
C LEU A 204 7.94 -20.41 7.06
N VAL A 205 6.72 -20.06 7.43
CA VAL A 205 6.23 -20.04 8.81
C VAL A 205 5.06 -20.99 8.98
N THR A 206 5.05 -21.71 10.08
CA THR A 206 3.89 -22.42 10.64
C THR A 206 3.73 -22.02 12.10
N LYS A 207 2.71 -22.53 12.79
CA LYS A 207 2.40 -22.17 14.18
C LYS A 207 3.59 -22.33 15.14
N ASP A 208 4.42 -23.35 14.92
CA ASP A 208 5.47 -23.80 15.83
C ASP A 208 6.90 -23.69 15.26
N ALA A 209 7.05 -23.30 13.99
CA ALA A 209 8.34 -23.23 13.33
C ALA A 209 8.43 -22.10 12.29
N SER A 210 9.65 -21.60 12.08
CA SER A 210 9.98 -20.60 11.07
C SER A 210 11.30 -20.95 10.41
N PHE A 211 11.31 -20.98 9.07
CA PHE A 211 12.47 -21.34 8.27
C PHE A 211 12.81 -20.18 7.34
N VAL A 212 14.07 -19.74 7.36
CA VAL A 212 14.59 -18.82 6.36
C VAL A 212 15.09 -19.65 5.18
N LEU A 213 14.49 -19.42 4.01
CA LEU A 213 14.83 -20.10 2.77
C LEU A 213 15.66 -19.16 1.89
N SER A 214 16.70 -19.71 1.29
CA SER A 214 17.52 -19.02 0.30
C SER A 214 17.46 -19.78 -1.03
N PRO A 215 17.65 -19.10 -2.17
CA PRO A 215 17.76 -19.75 -3.47
C PRO A 215 18.94 -20.73 -3.46
N ALA A 216 18.64 -22.02 -3.63
CA ALA A 216 19.66 -23.03 -3.86
C ALA A 216 20.02 -23.09 -5.35
N PHE A 217 19.02 -22.95 -6.22
CA PHE A 217 19.18 -22.84 -7.66
C PHE A 217 17.90 -22.25 -8.28
N TRP A 218 17.98 -21.80 -9.53
CA TRP A 218 16.84 -21.34 -10.28
C TRP A 218 17.01 -21.59 -11.77
N THR A 219 15.94 -21.45 -12.54
CA THR A 219 15.97 -21.60 -14.01
C THR A 219 15.03 -20.60 -14.65
N ILE A 220 15.31 -20.22 -15.89
CA ILE A 220 14.31 -19.54 -16.74
C ILE A 220 13.35 -20.64 -17.21
N VAL A 221 12.04 -20.40 -17.10
CA VAL A 221 11.00 -21.31 -17.56
C VAL A 221 11.09 -21.43 -19.08
N ASN A 222 11.96 -22.32 -19.52
CA ASN A 222 12.05 -22.86 -20.86
C ASN A 222 11.78 -24.37 -20.70
N PRO A 223 10.86 -24.98 -21.46
CA PRO A 223 10.52 -26.40 -21.35
C PRO A 223 11.72 -27.37 -21.42
N PHE A 224 12.88 -26.92 -21.88
CA PHE A 224 14.09 -27.74 -22.02
C PHE A 224 15.35 -27.15 -21.35
N GLY A 225 15.21 -26.12 -20.52
CA GLY A 225 16.36 -25.44 -19.90
C GLY A 225 16.96 -26.24 -18.73
N PRO A 226 18.28 -26.49 -18.68
CA PRO A 226 18.92 -27.06 -17.50
C PRO A 226 18.81 -26.10 -16.31
N PHE A 227 18.67 -26.65 -15.10
CA PHE A 227 18.80 -25.87 -13.87
C PHE A 227 20.27 -25.48 -13.70
N ALA A 228 20.58 -24.20 -13.87
CA ALA A 228 21.90 -23.67 -13.57
C ALA A 228 21.87 -23.07 -12.15
N PRO A 229 22.70 -23.53 -11.22
CA PRO A 229 22.87 -22.81 -9.96
C PRO A 229 23.50 -21.46 -10.27
N VAL A 230 22.77 -20.38 -9.99
CA VAL A 230 23.35 -19.03 -10.04
C VAL A 230 23.30 -18.46 -8.64
N THR A 231 24.49 -18.29 -8.08
CA THR A 231 24.73 -17.58 -6.82
C THR A 231 25.10 -16.14 -7.15
N GLY A 232 24.38 -15.17 -6.57
CA GLY A 232 24.68 -13.74 -6.73
C GLY A 232 23.68 -13.00 -7.60
N PRO A 233 23.99 -11.73 -7.95
CA PRO A 233 23.08 -10.86 -8.69
C PRO A 233 22.70 -11.45 -10.04
N PHE A 234 21.39 -11.49 -10.34
CA PHE A 234 20.89 -11.99 -11.62
C PHE A 234 20.60 -10.83 -12.59
N PRO A 235 21.33 -10.70 -13.70
CA PRO A 235 21.09 -9.64 -14.68
C PRO A 235 19.81 -9.88 -15.49
N ILE A 236 18.98 -8.85 -15.60
CA ILE A 236 17.77 -8.77 -16.41
C ILE A 236 18.01 -7.70 -17.48
N LEU A 237 18.12 -8.13 -18.72
CA LEU A 237 18.31 -7.23 -19.87
C LEU A 237 17.11 -6.28 -20.04
N ALA A 238 17.37 -5.10 -20.59
CA ALA A 238 16.34 -4.15 -20.99
C ALA A 238 15.34 -4.82 -21.95
N GLY A 239 14.04 -4.60 -21.73
CA GLY A 239 12.95 -5.21 -22.49
C GLY A 239 12.73 -6.71 -22.22
N ALA A 240 13.49 -7.33 -21.31
CA ALA A 240 13.32 -8.75 -21.03
C ALA A 240 12.06 -9.01 -20.20
N ARG A 241 11.35 -10.08 -20.58
CA ARG A 241 10.26 -10.68 -19.81
C ARG A 241 10.60 -12.14 -19.56
N LEU A 242 10.85 -12.47 -18.30
CA LEU A 242 11.34 -13.77 -17.87
C LEU A 242 10.37 -14.35 -16.86
N ASP A 243 10.05 -15.63 -17.02
CA ASP A 243 9.46 -16.43 -15.95
C ASP A 243 10.60 -17.22 -15.31
N LEU A 244 10.89 -16.96 -14.04
CA LEU A 244 11.93 -17.63 -13.26
C LEU A 244 11.28 -18.69 -12.38
N ARG A 245 11.86 -19.89 -12.32
CA ARG A 245 11.55 -20.89 -11.29
C ARG A 245 12.67 -20.90 -10.27
N VAL A 246 12.34 -20.61 -9.02
CA VAL A 246 13.33 -20.47 -7.94
C VAL A 246 13.09 -21.58 -6.93
N PHE A 247 14.12 -22.40 -6.70
CA PHE A 247 14.14 -23.42 -5.67
C PHE A 247 14.72 -22.83 -4.39
N LEU A 248 13.88 -22.69 -3.38
CA LEU A 248 14.17 -22.06 -2.09
C LEU A 248 14.26 -23.14 -1.02
N MET A 249 15.37 -23.20 -0.29
CA MET A 249 15.55 -24.15 0.82
C MET A 249 16.32 -23.52 1.98
N PRO A 250 16.20 -24.03 3.22
CA PRO A 250 17.04 -23.60 4.33
C PRO A 250 18.50 -23.90 4.05
N GLY A 251 19.38 -23.00 4.50
CA GLY A 251 20.82 -23.26 4.54
C GLY A 251 21.10 -24.45 5.46
N MET A 252 21.58 -25.54 4.87
CA MET A 252 21.74 -26.82 5.54
C MET A 252 23.16 -27.34 5.38
N ASN A 253 23.77 -27.77 6.48
CA ASN A 253 25.07 -28.40 6.44
C ASN A 253 24.93 -29.93 6.30
N PHE A 254 25.09 -30.41 5.06
CA PHE A 254 25.07 -31.84 4.75
C PHE A 254 26.43 -32.53 4.96
N ALA A 255 27.45 -31.85 5.48
CA ALA A 255 28.79 -32.42 5.61
C ALA A 255 28.80 -33.67 6.51
N SER A 256 28.01 -33.68 7.59
CA SER A 256 27.90 -34.84 8.48
C SER A 256 27.25 -36.04 7.78
N LEU A 257 26.19 -35.80 7.00
CA LEU A 257 25.54 -36.79 6.17
C LEU A 257 26.52 -37.36 5.14
N TYR A 258 27.15 -36.49 4.35
CA TYR A 258 28.09 -36.92 3.31
C TYR A 258 29.33 -37.60 3.89
N SER A 259 29.82 -37.16 5.04
CA SER A 259 30.95 -37.81 5.72
C SER A 259 30.60 -39.22 6.19
N LYS A 260 29.42 -39.43 6.78
CA LYS A 260 28.96 -40.76 7.20
C LYS A 260 28.75 -41.70 6.03
N VAL A 261 28.12 -41.22 4.95
CA VAL A 261 27.90 -42.01 3.74
C VAL A 261 29.22 -42.32 3.04
N GLY A 262 30.12 -41.34 2.90
CA GLY A 262 31.42 -41.54 2.26
C GLY A 262 32.40 -42.41 3.05
N ALA A 263 32.16 -42.64 4.35
CA ALA A 263 32.95 -43.55 5.17
C ALA A 263 32.63 -45.03 4.92
N LEU A 264 31.52 -45.34 4.22
CA LEU A 264 31.13 -46.71 3.92
C LEU A 264 32.12 -47.37 2.94
N PRO A 265 32.50 -48.65 3.15
CA PRO A 265 33.49 -49.33 2.32
C PRO A 265 33.20 -49.31 0.82
N GLU A 266 31.93 -49.43 0.43
CA GLU A 266 31.48 -49.47 -0.96
C GLU A 266 31.64 -48.13 -1.70
N TYR A 267 31.76 -47.00 -0.98
CA TYR A 267 31.92 -45.67 -1.60
C TYR A 267 33.34 -45.10 -1.52
N LYS A 268 34.32 -45.91 -1.12
CA LYS A 268 35.74 -45.48 -1.10
C LYS A 268 36.27 -45.10 -2.48
N LEU A 269 35.76 -45.74 -3.54
CA LEU A 269 36.22 -45.55 -4.92
C LEU A 269 35.28 -44.66 -5.74
N GLN A 270 34.02 -44.60 -5.37
CA GLN A 270 32.98 -43.91 -6.14
C GLN A 270 31.88 -43.44 -5.19
N PRO A 271 31.41 -42.19 -5.27
CA PRO A 271 30.30 -41.74 -4.42
C PRO A 271 28.99 -42.47 -4.76
N PRO A 272 28.01 -42.48 -3.85
CA PRO A 272 26.68 -43.00 -4.18
C PRO A 272 26.05 -42.20 -5.33
N CYS A 273 25.06 -42.79 -5.99
CA CYS A 273 24.22 -42.08 -6.97
C CYS A 273 24.97 -41.52 -8.19
N VAL A 274 26.08 -42.15 -8.59
CA VAL A 274 26.82 -41.71 -9.78
C VAL A 274 26.06 -42.13 -11.04
N GLN A 275 25.85 -41.17 -11.93
CA GLN A 275 25.30 -41.40 -13.25
C GLN A 275 26.30 -42.18 -14.10
N LYS A 276 25.87 -43.32 -14.63
CA LYS A 276 26.60 -44.15 -15.58
C LYS A 276 26.54 -43.54 -16.98
N PHE A 277 27.44 -43.96 -17.87
CA PHE A 277 27.47 -43.54 -19.27
C PHE A 277 26.16 -43.77 -20.04
N ASN A 278 25.36 -44.76 -19.63
CA ASN A 278 24.05 -45.04 -20.21
C ASN A 278 22.91 -44.19 -19.59
N GLY A 279 23.24 -43.22 -18.73
CA GLY A 279 22.28 -42.37 -18.04
C GLY A 279 21.61 -42.98 -16.82
N SER A 280 21.81 -44.29 -16.55
CA SER A 280 21.28 -44.93 -15.34
C SER A 280 22.06 -44.51 -14.09
N VAL A 281 21.41 -44.57 -12.93
CA VAL A 281 22.02 -44.26 -11.64
C VAL A 281 21.93 -45.51 -10.78
N ASP A 282 23.06 -45.92 -10.18
CA ASP A 282 23.01 -47.02 -9.21
C ASP A 282 22.31 -46.55 -7.94
N PRO A 283 21.37 -47.35 -7.41
CA PRO A 283 20.70 -47.01 -6.16
C PRO A 283 21.71 -46.97 -5.01
N MET A 284 21.34 -46.25 -3.94
CA MET A 284 22.09 -46.32 -2.70
C MET A 284 22.09 -47.74 -2.14
N SER A 285 23.23 -48.20 -1.65
CA SER A 285 23.35 -49.35 -0.74
C SER A 285 22.41 -49.20 0.46
N ASP A 286 22.02 -50.33 1.05
CA ASP A 286 21.11 -50.33 2.19
C ASP A 286 21.69 -49.55 3.38
N ASP A 287 23.00 -49.61 3.61
CA ASP A 287 23.69 -48.86 4.67
C ASP A 287 23.67 -47.35 4.41
N ALA A 288 23.96 -46.89 3.17
CA ALA A 288 23.86 -45.47 2.82
C ALA A 288 22.43 -44.95 2.91
N TYR A 289 21.46 -45.76 2.48
CA TYR A 289 20.06 -45.41 2.59
C TYR A 289 19.64 -45.31 4.06
N ALA A 290 20.06 -46.22 4.93
CA ALA A 290 19.77 -46.17 6.36
C ALA A 290 20.31 -44.88 7.01
N ILE A 291 21.55 -44.50 6.69
CA ILE A 291 22.17 -43.24 7.18
C ILE A 291 21.37 -42.03 6.69
N SER A 292 21.06 -42.01 5.40
CA SER A 292 20.37 -40.89 4.74
C SER A 292 18.92 -40.75 5.20
N LYS A 293 18.22 -41.88 5.40
CA LYS A 293 16.86 -41.94 5.94
C LYS A 293 16.83 -41.43 7.38
N ALA A 294 17.72 -41.90 8.24
CA ALA A 294 17.78 -41.46 9.62
C ALA A 294 18.00 -39.94 9.71
N PHE A 295 18.93 -39.41 8.91
CA PHE A 295 19.15 -37.97 8.80
C PHE A 295 17.89 -37.22 8.34
N ALA A 296 17.23 -37.72 7.29
CA ALA A 296 16.03 -37.10 6.75
C ALA A 296 14.84 -37.11 7.72
N GLU A 297 14.66 -38.19 8.47
CA GLU A 297 13.61 -38.31 9.48
C GLU A 297 13.84 -37.35 10.66
N GLU A 298 15.10 -37.21 11.09
CA GLU A 298 15.51 -36.25 12.14
C GLU A 298 15.21 -34.80 11.74
N HIS A 299 15.43 -34.44 10.47
CA HIS A 299 15.28 -33.08 9.96
C HIS A 299 13.91 -32.81 9.31
N PHE A 300 12.98 -33.77 9.36
CA PHE A 300 11.70 -33.63 8.66
C PHE A 300 10.84 -32.52 9.28
N ALA A 301 10.67 -31.42 8.55
CA ALA A 301 10.02 -30.21 9.05
C ALA A 301 8.51 -30.14 8.82
N TRP A 302 7.95 -30.82 7.82
CA TRP A 302 6.55 -30.65 7.45
C TRP A 302 5.59 -31.20 8.51
N ARG A 303 4.53 -30.44 8.79
CA ARG A 303 3.49 -30.72 9.79
C ARG A 303 2.13 -30.32 9.24
N GLU A 304 1.09 -30.96 9.75
CA GLU A 304 -0.30 -30.62 9.43
C GLU A 304 -0.63 -29.20 9.90
N GLY A 305 -1.46 -28.50 9.14
CA GLY A 305 -1.94 -27.17 9.47
C GLY A 305 -1.57 -26.10 8.44
N GLU A 306 -1.70 -24.84 8.86
CA GLU A 306 -1.50 -23.66 8.03
C GLU A 306 -0.02 -23.29 7.92
N TRP A 307 0.40 -22.96 6.69
CA TRP A 307 1.73 -22.52 6.34
C TRP A 307 1.67 -21.20 5.58
N HIS A 308 2.59 -20.30 5.93
CA HIS A 308 2.72 -18.97 5.36
C HIS A 308 4.10 -18.81 4.74
N LEU A 309 4.15 -18.69 3.42
CA LEU A 309 5.37 -18.41 2.67
C LEU A 309 5.41 -16.91 2.32
N LYS A 310 6.37 -16.20 2.90
CA LYS A 310 6.71 -14.82 2.54
C LYS A 310 7.95 -14.82 1.67
N ILE A 311 7.93 -14.15 0.53
CA ILE A 311 9.07 -14.05 -0.40
C ILE A 311 9.41 -12.59 -0.59
N ASP A 312 10.61 -12.20 -0.20
CA ASP A 312 11.18 -10.88 -0.38
C ASP A 312 12.17 -10.91 -1.56
N VAL A 313 11.92 -10.08 -2.57
CA VAL A 313 12.79 -9.92 -3.74
C VAL A 313 13.30 -8.50 -3.79
N VAL A 314 14.61 -8.34 -3.84
CA VAL A 314 15.29 -7.05 -3.96
C VAL A 314 15.95 -6.97 -5.32
N ALA A 315 15.53 -5.99 -6.13
CA ALA A 315 16.11 -5.70 -7.43
C ALA A 315 16.52 -4.23 -7.46
N GLU A 316 17.84 -3.96 -7.54
CA GLU A 316 18.41 -2.62 -7.34
C GLU A 316 17.89 -1.99 -6.02
N ASN A 317 17.20 -0.86 -6.13
CA ASN A 317 16.60 -0.11 -5.02
C ASN A 317 15.12 -0.43 -4.81
N GLN A 318 14.58 -1.45 -5.49
CA GLN A 318 13.19 -1.90 -5.33
C GLN A 318 13.15 -3.16 -4.48
N ALA A 319 12.39 -3.10 -3.38
CA ALA A 319 12.04 -4.28 -2.60
C ALA A 319 10.57 -4.63 -2.84
N LYS A 320 10.29 -5.90 -3.14
CA LYS A 320 8.93 -6.40 -3.28
C LYS A 320 8.73 -7.66 -2.47
N THR A 321 7.62 -7.69 -1.75
CA THR A 321 7.22 -8.82 -0.92
C THR A 321 6.00 -9.51 -1.52
N PHE A 322 6.04 -10.84 -1.55
CA PHE A 322 4.93 -11.71 -1.92
C PHE A 322 4.54 -12.61 -0.75
N HIS A 323 3.28 -12.98 -0.70
CA HIS A 323 2.72 -13.88 0.31
C HIS A 323 1.98 -15.03 -0.37
N ARG A 324 2.15 -16.25 0.16
CA ARG A 324 1.41 -17.45 -0.21
C ARG A 324 1.06 -18.23 1.04
N ASP A 325 -0.23 -18.37 1.28
CA ASP A 325 -0.76 -19.18 2.36
C ASP A 325 -1.25 -20.51 1.78
N PHE A 326 -0.98 -21.61 2.46
CA PHE A 326 -1.44 -22.94 2.09
C PHE A 326 -1.56 -23.81 3.32
N SER A 327 -2.40 -24.84 3.26
CA SER A 327 -2.56 -25.80 4.34
C SER A 327 -2.08 -27.19 3.94
N LEU A 328 -1.61 -27.97 4.91
CA LEU A 328 -1.25 -29.38 4.74
C LEU A 328 -2.20 -30.26 5.55
N SER A 329 -2.79 -31.23 4.88
CA SER A 329 -3.50 -32.34 5.52
C SER A 329 -2.54 -33.42 6.02
N SER A 330 -2.98 -34.30 6.94
CA SER A 330 -2.13 -35.40 7.42
C SER A 330 -1.63 -36.30 6.27
N GLY A 331 -2.51 -36.64 5.32
CA GLY A 331 -2.15 -37.49 4.18
C GLY A 331 -1.12 -36.85 3.24
N GLU A 332 -1.11 -35.52 3.14
CA GLU A 332 -0.09 -34.79 2.40
C GLU A 332 1.26 -34.77 3.12
N VAL A 333 1.26 -34.61 4.43
CA VAL A 333 2.46 -34.74 5.26
C VAL A 333 3.02 -36.16 5.16
N ASP A 334 2.17 -37.19 5.19
CA ASP A 334 2.56 -38.58 5.02
C ASP A 334 3.14 -38.84 3.64
N ARG A 335 2.57 -38.24 2.57
CA ARG A 335 3.13 -38.32 1.22
C ARG A 335 4.52 -37.68 1.13
N LEU A 336 4.69 -36.48 1.71
CA LEU A 336 5.99 -35.81 1.79
C LEU A 336 7.02 -36.62 2.60
N ARG A 337 6.58 -37.31 3.65
CA ARG A 337 7.44 -38.18 4.46
C ARG A 337 7.80 -39.46 3.72
N ALA A 338 6.84 -40.11 3.06
CA ALA A 338 7.05 -41.32 2.26
C ALA A 338 8.05 -41.08 1.13
N SER A 339 8.13 -39.86 0.63
CA SER A 339 9.12 -39.39 -0.35
C SER A 339 10.58 -39.61 0.09
N ILE A 340 10.87 -39.72 1.40
CA ILE A 340 12.21 -40.08 1.92
C ILE A 340 12.65 -41.45 1.38
N ALA A 341 11.73 -42.38 1.11
CA ALA A 341 12.07 -43.67 0.53
C ALA A 341 12.69 -43.57 -0.88
N LEU A 342 12.44 -42.47 -1.60
CA LEU A 342 13.00 -42.25 -2.93
C LEU A 342 14.50 -41.92 -2.90
N LEU A 343 15.07 -41.57 -1.74
CA LEU A 343 16.52 -41.41 -1.57
C LEU A 343 17.27 -42.68 -1.98
N LYS A 344 16.69 -43.87 -1.74
CA LYS A 344 17.28 -45.14 -2.15
C LYS A 344 17.52 -45.22 -3.65
N GLN A 345 16.65 -44.61 -4.44
CA GLN A 345 16.72 -44.60 -5.91
C GLN A 345 17.56 -43.43 -6.44
N CYS A 346 18.23 -42.68 -5.57
CA CYS A 346 19.04 -41.53 -5.97
C CYS A 346 18.26 -40.45 -6.73
N LEU A 347 16.93 -40.43 -6.56
CA LEU A 347 16.05 -39.39 -7.09
C LEU A 347 16.16 -38.18 -6.17
N SER A 348 17.21 -37.37 -6.37
CA SER A 348 17.41 -36.13 -5.63
C SER A 348 16.33 -35.10 -6.01
N ALA A 349 16.02 -34.15 -5.11
CA ALA A 349 15.13 -33.03 -5.44
C ALA A 349 15.64 -32.20 -6.64
N ASN A 350 16.95 -32.18 -6.90
CA ASN A 350 17.54 -31.47 -8.05
C ASN A 350 17.21 -32.16 -9.38
N THR A 351 17.18 -33.50 -9.39
CA THR A 351 16.78 -34.30 -10.57
C THR A 351 15.27 -34.25 -10.78
N ALA A 352 14.52 -34.06 -9.70
CA ALA A 352 13.07 -34.08 -9.69
C ALA A 352 12.44 -32.69 -9.93
N ALA A 353 13.06 -31.57 -9.51
CA ALA A 353 12.53 -30.22 -9.73
C ALA A 353 12.13 -29.88 -11.20
N PRO A 354 12.85 -30.32 -12.26
CA PRO A 354 12.39 -30.20 -13.65
C PRO A 354 11.08 -30.94 -13.94
N LEU A 355 10.89 -32.09 -13.32
CA LEU A 355 9.81 -33.05 -13.52
C LEU A 355 8.54 -32.70 -12.71
N ALA A 356 8.56 -31.63 -11.92
CA ALA A 356 7.41 -31.24 -11.08
C ALA A 356 6.20 -30.81 -11.94
N GLN A 357 6.41 -30.64 -13.25
CA GLN A 357 5.42 -30.25 -14.24
C GLN A 357 4.36 -31.33 -14.52
N ASP A 358 4.66 -32.59 -14.22
CA ASP A 358 3.77 -33.70 -14.58
C ASP A 358 2.77 -34.08 -13.47
N LYS A 359 2.64 -33.26 -12.41
CA LYS A 359 1.69 -33.41 -11.28
C LYS A 359 1.77 -34.73 -10.48
N GLY A 360 2.61 -35.67 -10.91
CA GLY A 360 2.63 -37.06 -10.45
C GLY A 360 3.86 -37.46 -9.63
N MET A 361 4.75 -36.52 -9.28
CA MET A 361 5.94 -36.90 -8.53
C MET A 361 5.65 -37.07 -7.04
N ALA A 362 6.14 -38.18 -6.49
CA ALA A 362 5.98 -38.51 -5.08
C ALA A 362 6.69 -37.51 -4.12
N ASN A 363 7.64 -36.72 -4.63
CA ASN A 363 8.44 -35.77 -3.84
C ASN A 363 7.85 -34.35 -3.72
N PHE A 364 6.78 -34.02 -4.45
CA PHE A 364 6.26 -32.66 -4.53
C PHE A 364 4.74 -32.63 -4.32
N LEU A 365 4.27 -31.56 -3.68
CA LEU A 365 2.85 -31.19 -3.64
C LEU A 365 2.67 -29.84 -4.33
N GLU A 366 1.66 -29.76 -5.20
CA GLU A 366 1.18 -28.51 -5.79
C GLU A 366 0.24 -27.82 -4.78
N LYS A 367 0.45 -26.53 -4.52
CA LYS A 367 -0.26 -25.71 -3.52
C LYS A 367 -0.70 -24.36 -4.07
#